data_AF-A0A959BJG7-F1
#
_entry.id   AF-A0A959BJG7-F1
#
_cell.length_a   1.000
_cell.length_b   1.000
_cell.length_c   1.000
_cell.angle_alpha   90.00
_cell.angle_beta   90.00
_cell.angle_gamma   90.00
#
_symmetry.space_group_name_H-M   'P 1'
#
loop_
_entity.id
_entity.type
_entity.pdbx_description
1 polymer ?
#
loop_
_entity_poly.entity_id
_entity_poly.type
_entity_poly.pdbx_seq_one_letter_code
_entity_poly.pdbx_strand_id
1 'polypeptide(L)'
;KYKNRSTGVSSTAAKFASAFAMGSELLRAYDPAFCEKIARKARDAYAYAKSDLGVSQTASNVSPYFYEEDNYVDDMELAAAALFQQEDDPALLKEAAYWGNLEPVTPWMIADTARHYQWYPFVNLGHYQVARDADSLTARKFIRFMRMGLEQVYRRAEANGFLMGVPFIWCSNNLVAATLTQAQLYRRLSGDERFDEMEAALRDWLFGCNPVGTSMIVGLPAEGDSPVDPHSALTAVFNLKIDGGLVDGPVYTSIFKRLIGIRIVNGDEYAQFQSDLCVYHDDYGDYSTNEPTMDGTACLTYYLASLDSRGGERKADRYQRHLGAIVRGDTSRKVIHLVFTGGDYHDGGEVIRQTLKRYGIKAHFFFTGDFYRRRATRSLIKGLIADGHYLGAHSDQHLLYAPWENRDSLLVSRDEFIRDLQANYREMARFGIGKEDAPLFLPPYEWYNQTISDWTRELGLTLINFTPGTRSNADYTTPDMGA
;
A
#
# COMPACT_ATOMS: atom_id res chain seq x y z
N LYS A 1 38.37 25.06 -1.89
CA LYS A 1 37.70 25.59 -0.67
C LYS A 1 36.65 24.61 -0.18
N TYR A 2 35.74 24.20 -1.06
CA TYR A 2 34.86 23.05 -0.84
C TYR A 2 35.46 21.88 -1.62
N LYS A 3 35.90 20.84 -0.91
CA LYS A 3 36.35 19.57 -1.48
C LYS A 3 35.58 18.50 -0.72
N ASN A 4 35.10 17.50 -1.45
CA ASN A 4 34.52 16.33 -0.81
C ASN A 4 35.61 15.51 -0.09
N ARG A 5 35.17 14.56 0.72
CA ARG A 5 36.00 13.68 1.56
C ARG A 5 35.80 12.22 1.18
N SER A 6 35.56 11.96 -0.11
CA SER A 6 35.42 10.58 -0.62
C SER A 6 36.66 9.76 -0.28
N THR A 7 36.44 8.55 0.23
CA THR A 7 37.50 7.62 0.65
C THR A 7 37.52 6.32 -0.16
N GLY A 8 36.48 6.05 -0.96
CA GLY A 8 36.39 4.85 -1.78
C GLY A 8 35.11 4.83 -2.61
N VAL A 9 34.78 3.67 -3.18
CA VAL A 9 33.70 3.54 -4.18
C VAL A 9 32.50 2.74 -3.68
N SER A 10 32.63 2.09 -2.52
CA SER A 10 31.65 1.11 -2.03
C SER A 10 30.24 1.65 -1.94
N SER A 11 30.02 2.78 -1.27
CA SER A 11 28.66 3.34 -1.07
C SER A 11 27.87 3.46 -2.38
N THR A 12 28.42 4.13 -3.39
CA THR A 12 27.75 4.31 -4.69
C THR A 12 27.64 3.01 -5.48
N ALA A 13 28.72 2.21 -5.54
CA ALA A 13 28.72 0.97 -6.32
C ALA A 13 27.79 -0.10 -5.73
N ALA A 14 27.67 -0.17 -4.40
CA ALA A 14 26.78 -1.08 -3.71
C ALA A 14 25.31 -0.63 -3.78
N LYS A 15 25.00 0.67 -3.66
CA LYS A 15 23.67 1.23 -3.96
C LYS A 15 23.23 0.89 -5.39
N PHE A 16 24.13 1.01 -6.36
CA PHE A 16 23.87 0.62 -7.74
C PHE A 16 23.61 -0.89 -7.84
N ALA A 17 24.46 -1.72 -7.21
CA ALA A 17 24.34 -3.17 -7.24
C ALA A 17 23.00 -3.65 -6.66
N SER A 18 22.62 -3.14 -5.49
CA SER A 18 21.36 -3.52 -4.83
C SER A 18 20.14 -3.14 -5.67
N ALA A 19 20.07 -1.91 -6.18
CA ALA A 19 18.98 -1.46 -7.04
C ALA A 19 18.85 -2.30 -8.32
N PHE A 20 19.99 -2.63 -8.96
CA PHE A 20 19.99 -3.40 -10.20
C PHE A 20 19.66 -4.88 -9.97
N ALA A 21 20.12 -5.47 -8.86
CA ALA A 21 19.77 -6.83 -8.48
C ALA A 21 18.25 -6.94 -8.26
N MET A 22 17.67 -6.08 -7.41
CA MET A 22 16.22 -6.08 -7.15
C MET A 22 15.39 -5.78 -8.40
N GLY A 23 15.82 -4.80 -9.21
CA GLY A 23 15.16 -4.47 -10.47
C GLY A 23 15.14 -5.64 -11.46
N SER A 24 16.21 -6.45 -11.49
CA SER A 24 16.31 -7.62 -12.38
C SER A 24 15.33 -8.74 -12.03
N GLU A 25 14.92 -8.82 -10.77
CA GLU A 25 13.90 -9.76 -10.31
C GLU A 25 12.51 -9.21 -10.59
N LEU A 26 12.26 -7.97 -10.16
CA LEU A 26 10.95 -7.33 -10.26
C LEU A 26 10.45 -7.19 -11.71
N LEU A 27 11.35 -6.84 -12.64
CA LEU A 27 10.99 -6.54 -14.02
C LEU A 27 11.03 -7.76 -14.95
N ARG A 28 11.39 -8.95 -14.43
CA ARG A 28 11.67 -10.14 -15.25
C ARG A 28 10.48 -10.57 -16.11
N ALA A 29 9.26 -10.41 -15.61
CA ALA A 29 8.04 -10.75 -16.33
C ALA A 29 7.76 -9.82 -17.53
N TYR A 30 8.33 -8.61 -17.53
CA TYR A 30 8.06 -7.58 -18.54
C TYR A 30 9.18 -7.46 -19.58
N ASP A 31 10.44 -7.53 -19.14
CA ASP A 31 11.61 -7.46 -20.04
C ASP A 31 12.76 -8.36 -19.55
N PRO A 32 12.72 -9.67 -19.90
CA PRO A 32 13.74 -10.63 -19.47
C PRO A 32 15.15 -10.28 -19.95
N ALA A 33 15.29 -9.74 -21.17
CA ALA A 33 16.59 -9.45 -21.77
C ALA A 33 17.27 -8.25 -21.07
N PHE A 34 16.50 -7.21 -20.75
CA PHE A 34 16.97 -6.11 -19.92
C PHE A 34 17.36 -6.61 -18.53
N CYS A 35 16.53 -7.46 -17.92
CA CYS A 35 16.80 -8.04 -16.60
C CYS A 35 18.11 -8.83 -16.56
N GLU A 36 18.39 -9.66 -17.57
CA GLU A 36 19.65 -10.40 -17.66
C GLU A 36 20.86 -9.45 -17.74
N LYS A 37 20.73 -8.33 -18.45
CA LYS A 37 21.77 -7.30 -18.55
C LYS A 37 22.02 -6.61 -17.21
N ILE A 38 20.97 -6.18 -16.51
CA ILE A 38 21.13 -5.47 -15.23
C ILE A 38 21.55 -6.40 -14.09
N ALA A 39 21.12 -7.67 -14.12
CA ALA A 39 21.61 -8.73 -13.23
C ALA A 39 23.13 -8.90 -13.29
N ARG A 40 23.71 -8.96 -14.50
CA ARG A 40 25.18 -9.01 -14.67
C ARG A 40 25.86 -7.75 -14.13
N LYS A 41 25.30 -6.57 -14.45
CA LYS A 41 25.83 -5.29 -13.96
C LYS A 41 25.80 -5.18 -12.45
N ALA A 42 24.80 -5.76 -11.78
CA ALA A 42 24.73 -5.79 -10.32
C ALA A 42 25.92 -6.55 -9.73
N ARG A 43 26.25 -7.73 -10.29
CA ARG A 43 27.43 -8.51 -9.88
C ARG A 43 28.74 -7.75 -10.08
N ASP A 44 28.92 -7.17 -11.28
CA ASP A 44 30.12 -6.40 -11.61
C ASP A 44 30.28 -5.19 -10.68
N ALA A 45 29.18 -4.49 -10.39
CA ALA A 45 29.17 -3.35 -9.49
C ALA A 45 29.49 -3.74 -8.04
N TYR A 46 28.96 -4.87 -7.53
CA TYR A 46 29.30 -5.33 -6.19
C TYR A 46 30.75 -5.81 -6.08
N ALA A 47 31.29 -6.46 -7.12
CA ALA A 47 32.71 -6.78 -7.19
C ALA A 47 33.58 -5.50 -7.18
N TYR A 48 33.18 -4.47 -7.92
CA TYR A 48 33.84 -3.16 -7.90
C TYR A 48 33.71 -2.47 -6.53
N ALA A 49 32.55 -2.54 -5.88
CA ALA A 49 32.32 -2.00 -4.54
C ALA A 49 33.30 -2.57 -3.50
N LYS A 50 33.72 -3.83 -3.66
CA LYS A 50 34.72 -4.50 -2.82
C LYS A 50 36.18 -4.12 -3.14
N SER A 51 36.44 -3.47 -4.28
CA SER A 51 37.80 -3.18 -4.74
C SER A 51 38.47 -1.99 -4.05
N ASP A 52 37.68 -1.02 -3.60
CA ASP A 52 38.16 0.18 -2.90
C ASP A 52 37.13 0.62 -1.85
N LEU A 53 37.34 0.17 -0.62
CA LEU A 53 36.39 0.34 0.47
C LEU A 53 36.29 1.78 0.92
N GLY A 54 35.08 2.33 0.90
CA GLY A 54 34.82 3.67 1.40
C GLY A 54 33.61 4.35 0.79
N VAL A 55 33.55 5.66 1.02
CA VAL A 55 32.42 6.50 0.63
C VAL A 55 32.72 7.37 -0.57
N SER A 56 31.69 7.61 -1.37
CA SER A 56 31.71 8.51 -2.52
C SER A 56 30.71 9.63 -2.26
N GLN A 57 31.23 10.83 -2.03
CA GLN A 57 30.46 12.05 -1.79
C GLN A 57 30.29 12.85 -3.08
N THR A 58 29.21 13.62 -3.19
CA THR A 58 28.95 14.48 -4.35
C THR A 58 30.14 15.41 -4.61
N ALA A 59 30.55 15.54 -5.87
CA ALA A 59 31.63 16.44 -6.26
C ALA A 59 31.19 17.89 -6.05
N SER A 60 31.73 18.55 -5.02
CA SER A 60 31.48 19.97 -4.78
C SER A 60 32.65 20.82 -5.29
N ASN A 61 32.33 21.79 -6.14
CA ASN A 61 33.29 22.81 -6.61
C ASN A 61 32.85 24.25 -6.28
N VAL A 62 31.57 24.50 -6.01
CA VAL A 62 30.99 25.86 -5.92
C VAL A 62 30.20 26.16 -4.64
N SER A 63 29.81 25.15 -3.85
CA SER A 63 28.96 25.31 -2.66
C SER A 63 29.43 24.41 -1.49
N PRO A 64 29.32 24.85 -0.22
CA PRO A 64 29.61 23.97 0.91
C PRO A 64 28.58 22.84 1.09
N TYR A 65 27.40 22.91 0.45
CA TYR A 65 26.35 21.89 0.57
C TYR A 65 26.50 20.83 -0.51
N PHE A 66 26.67 19.58 -0.07
CA PHE A 66 26.77 18.39 -0.91
C PHE A 66 26.33 17.17 -0.09
N TYR A 67 26.14 16.01 -0.72
CA TYR A 67 25.85 14.78 0.01
C TYR A 67 27.13 14.28 0.66
N GLU A 68 27.16 14.35 1.99
CA GLU A 68 28.36 14.15 2.80
C GLU A 68 28.62 12.70 3.19
N GLU A 69 27.87 11.73 2.66
CA GLU A 69 28.01 10.28 2.90
C GLU A 69 29.32 9.88 3.59
N ASP A 70 29.21 9.35 4.81
CA ASP A 70 30.32 8.86 5.64
C ASP A 70 30.13 7.38 6.01
N ASN A 71 29.10 6.71 5.47
CA ASN A 71 28.86 5.30 5.66
C ASN A 71 28.72 4.55 4.33
N TYR A 72 29.10 3.27 4.34
CA TYR A 72 28.96 2.39 3.18
C TYR A 72 28.60 0.95 3.55
N VAL A 73 28.57 0.61 4.85
CA VAL A 73 28.43 -0.79 5.25
C VAL A 73 26.99 -1.28 5.10
N ASP A 74 26.02 -0.42 5.32
CA ASP A 74 24.60 -0.62 5.02
C ASP A 74 24.37 -0.81 3.52
N ASP A 75 25.05 -0.05 2.66
CA ASP A 75 24.98 -0.22 1.22
C ASP A 75 25.52 -1.59 0.79
N MET A 76 26.68 -1.98 1.34
CA MET A 76 27.32 -3.28 1.07
C MET A 76 26.46 -4.44 1.58
N GLU A 77 25.84 -4.28 2.74
CA GLU A 77 24.89 -5.23 3.30
C GLU A 77 23.71 -5.45 2.35
N LEU A 78 23.05 -4.38 1.92
CA LEU A 78 21.89 -4.45 1.04
C LEU A 78 22.25 -5.02 -0.34
N ALA A 79 23.43 -4.67 -0.88
CA ALA A 79 23.90 -5.24 -2.14
C ALA A 79 24.12 -6.75 -2.06
N ALA A 80 24.79 -7.22 -1.00
CA ALA A 80 25.02 -8.64 -0.79
C ALA A 80 23.70 -9.41 -0.58
N ALA A 81 22.77 -8.85 0.19
CA ALA A 81 21.46 -9.46 0.44
C ALA A 81 20.60 -9.51 -0.84
N ALA A 82 20.61 -8.46 -1.65
CA ALA A 82 19.89 -8.41 -2.92
C ALA A 82 20.44 -9.40 -3.94
N LEU A 83 21.77 -9.55 -4.03
CA LEU A 83 22.40 -10.55 -4.90
C LEU A 83 22.13 -11.97 -4.40
N PHE A 84 22.11 -12.20 -3.08
CA PHE A 84 21.72 -13.50 -2.54
C PHE A 84 20.32 -13.92 -3.02
N GLN A 85 19.34 -13.01 -3.02
CA GLN A 85 17.99 -13.30 -3.52
C GLN A 85 17.96 -13.70 -5.01
N GLN A 86 18.86 -13.13 -5.80
CA GLN A 86 18.95 -13.42 -7.22
C GLN A 86 19.66 -14.75 -7.53
N GLU A 87 20.64 -15.12 -6.70
CA GLU A 87 21.62 -16.18 -7.01
C GLU A 87 21.50 -17.42 -6.13
N ASP A 88 20.85 -17.29 -4.98
CA ASP A 88 20.75 -18.33 -3.94
C ASP A 88 22.14 -18.84 -3.48
N ASP A 89 23.17 -17.96 -3.48
CA ASP A 89 24.53 -18.29 -3.03
C ASP A 89 24.72 -17.96 -1.53
N PRO A 90 24.86 -18.96 -0.64
CA PRO A 90 25.03 -18.74 0.80
C PRO A 90 26.24 -17.88 1.17
N ALA A 91 27.25 -17.77 0.31
CA ALA A 91 28.40 -16.88 0.54
C ALA A 91 27.96 -15.40 0.57
N LEU A 92 27.03 -15.00 -0.29
CA LEU A 92 26.49 -13.64 -0.34
C LEU A 92 25.67 -13.32 0.90
N LEU A 93 24.86 -14.26 1.40
CA LEU A 93 24.13 -14.08 2.66
C LEU A 93 25.08 -13.93 3.86
N LYS A 94 26.21 -14.66 3.85
CA LYS A 94 27.26 -14.51 4.86
C LYS A 94 27.97 -13.16 4.75
N GLU A 95 28.22 -12.66 3.54
CA GLU A 95 28.75 -11.30 3.31
C GLU A 95 27.78 -10.23 3.80
N ALA A 96 26.48 -10.35 3.47
CA ALA A 96 25.44 -9.44 3.96
C ALA A 96 25.43 -9.41 5.49
N ALA A 97 25.41 -10.58 6.12
CA ALA A 97 25.46 -10.69 7.57
C ALA A 97 26.75 -10.10 8.16
N TYR A 98 27.89 -10.19 7.47
CA TYR A 98 29.14 -9.57 7.91
C TYR A 98 29.02 -8.04 7.92
N TRP A 99 28.58 -7.44 6.82
CA TRP A 99 28.44 -6.00 6.68
C TRP A 99 27.45 -5.42 7.71
N GLY A 100 26.28 -6.05 7.88
CA GLY A 100 25.29 -5.60 8.87
C GLY A 100 25.74 -5.75 10.33
N ASN A 101 26.73 -6.61 10.64
CA ASN A 101 27.31 -6.62 12.00
C ASN A 101 28.20 -5.40 12.28
N LEU A 102 28.69 -4.71 11.25
CA LEU A 102 29.49 -3.50 11.41
C LEU A 102 28.62 -2.28 11.75
N GLU A 103 27.34 -2.31 11.39
CA GLU A 103 26.34 -1.32 11.78
C GLU A 103 25.11 -1.97 12.45
N PRO A 104 25.20 -2.25 13.76
CA PRO A 104 24.04 -2.74 14.52
C PRO A 104 22.87 -1.76 14.59
N VAL A 105 23.12 -0.46 14.45
CA VAL A 105 22.11 0.61 14.50
C VAL A 105 22.54 1.70 13.53
N THR A 106 21.61 2.14 12.68
CA THR A 106 21.87 3.24 11.73
C THR A 106 22.30 4.50 12.51
N PRO A 107 23.46 5.11 12.19
CA PRO A 107 24.11 6.04 13.10
C PRO A 107 23.28 7.27 13.51
N TRP A 108 22.44 7.80 12.62
CA TRP A 108 21.58 8.95 12.95
C TRP A 108 20.55 8.62 14.05
N MET A 109 20.17 7.33 14.20
CA MET A 109 19.22 6.90 15.24
C MET A 109 19.81 6.96 16.65
N ILE A 110 21.12 7.16 16.80
CA ILE A 110 21.82 7.31 18.09
C ILE A 110 22.59 8.62 18.22
N ALA A 111 22.47 9.51 17.24
CA ALA A 111 23.11 10.81 17.23
C ALA A 111 22.06 11.94 17.30
N ASP A 112 22.46 13.07 17.90
CA ASP A 112 21.61 14.26 18.01
C ASP A 112 21.80 15.25 16.85
N THR A 113 22.90 15.09 16.10
CA THR A 113 23.28 15.93 14.96
C THR A 113 23.88 15.08 13.86
N ALA A 114 23.69 15.49 12.61
CA ALA A 114 24.42 14.94 11.47
C ALA A 114 24.71 16.05 10.46
N ARG A 115 25.66 15.76 9.57
CA ARG A 115 25.88 16.53 8.34
C ARG A 115 24.86 16.15 7.28
N HIS A 116 24.74 16.98 6.24
CA HIS A 116 23.75 16.76 5.17
C HIS A 116 24.00 15.44 4.44
N TYR A 117 23.04 14.52 4.48
CA TYR A 117 23.17 13.14 3.96
C TYR A 117 24.41 12.39 4.48
N GLN A 118 24.83 12.64 5.72
CA GLN A 118 26.02 12.00 6.30
C GLN A 118 25.91 10.47 6.39
N TRP A 119 24.71 9.96 6.63
CA TRP A 119 24.45 8.53 6.82
C TRP A 119 23.23 8.15 5.99
N TYR A 120 23.45 8.02 4.68
CA TYR A 120 22.41 7.72 3.71
C TYR A 120 22.63 6.31 3.12
N PRO A 121 21.59 5.51 2.84
CA PRO A 121 20.16 5.76 3.06
C PRO A 121 19.77 5.89 4.53
N PHE A 122 18.71 6.65 4.81
CA PHE A 122 18.23 6.84 6.19
C PHE A 122 17.58 5.60 6.81
N VAL A 123 17.30 4.56 6.01
CA VAL A 123 16.80 3.26 6.45
C VAL A 123 17.71 2.15 5.96
N ASN A 124 18.17 1.29 6.87
CA ASN A 124 18.92 0.10 6.50
C ASN A 124 17.97 -1.07 6.20
N LEU A 125 17.69 -1.29 4.91
CA LEU A 125 16.87 -2.41 4.43
C LEU A 125 17.62 -3.76 4.44
N GLY A 126 18.95 -3.74 4.55
CA GLY A 126 19.80 -4.92 4.64
C GLY A 126 19.45 -5.77 5.85
N HIS A 127 19.23 -5.12 7.01
CA HIS A 127 18.86 -5.83 8.24
C HIS A 127 17.60 -6.68 8.07
N TYR A 128 16.59 -6.13 7.38
CA TYR A 128 15.34 -6.84 7.12
C TYR A 128 15.55 -8.04 6.19
N GLN A 129 16.32 -7.88 5.10
CA GLN A 129 16.57 -8.95 4.15
C GLN A 129 17.36 -10.10 4.78
N VAL A 130 18.46 -9.78 5.49
CA VAL A 130 19.23 -10.79 6.22
C VAL A 130 18.35 -11.50 7.25
N ALA A 131 17.51 -10.77 7.99
CA ALA A 131 16.64 -11.38 8.98
C ALA A 131 15.58 -12.31 8.39
N ARG A 132 15.06 -11.99 7.20
CA ARG A 132 14.05 -12.81 6.50
C ARG A 132 14.65 -14.12 5.99
N ASP A 133 15.89 -14.07 5.51
CA ASP A 133 16.46 -15.14 4.70
C ASP A 133 17.46 -16.04 5.44
N ALA A 134 18.02 -15.57 6.56
CA ALA A 134 19.00 -16.31 7.33
C ALA A 134 18.41 -17.34 8.30
N ASP A 135 19.29 -18.17 8.87
CA ASP A 135 18.92 -19.11 9.92
C ASP A 135 18.34 -18.40 11.16
N SER A 136 17.59 -19.15 11.98
CA SER A 136 16.86 -18.57 13.12
C SER A 136 17.73 -17.79 14.12
N LEU A 137 19.01 -18.11 14.29
CA LEU A 137 19.90 -17.40 15.20
C LEU A 137 20.32 -16.06 14.59
N THR A 138 20.73 -16.07 13.33
CA THR A 138 21.07 -14.85 12.59
C THR A 138 19.85 -13.95 12.46
N ALA A 139 18.68 -14.49 12.10
CA ALA A 139 17.43 -13.75 12.01
C ALA A 139 17.09 -12.99 13.30
N ARG A 140 17.15 -13.66 14.46
CA ARG A 140 16.91 -13.01 15.77
C ARG A 140 17.90 -11.88 16.07
N LYS A 141 19.17 -12.02 15.66
CA LYS A 141 20.19 -10.98 15.87
C LYS A 141 19.87 -9.72 15.05
N PHE A 142 19.49 -9.89 13.79
CA PHE A 142 19.18 -8.78 12.89
C PHE A 142 17.84 -8.10 13.23
N ILE A 143 16.83 -8.86 13.66
CA ILE A 143 15.60 -8.31 14.25
C ILE A 143 15.92 -7.44 15.49
N ARG A 144 16.89 -7.87 16.31
CA ARG A 144 17.34 -7.09 17.48
C ARG A 144 18.02 -5.79 17.06
N PHE A 145 18.81 -5.76 15.98
CA PHE A 145 19.42 -4.52 15.45
C PHE A 145 18.35 -3.50 15.05
N MET A 146 17.33 -3.94 14.30
CA MET A 146 16.20 -3.08 13.94
C MET A 146 15.49 -2.52 15.19
N ARG A 147 15.25 -3.38 16.20
CA ARG A 147 14.66 -2.99 17.47
C ARG A 147 15.51 -1.96 18.21
N MET A 148 16.82 -2.16 18.27
CA MET A 148 17.74 -1.25 18.97
C MET A 148 17.67 0.17 18.40
N GLY A 149 17.59 0.33 17.08
CA GLY A 149 17.39 1.65 16.46
C GLY A 149 16.06 2.29 16.86
N LEU A 150 14.96 1.54 16.75
CA LEU A 150 13.62 2.02 17.12
C LEU A 150 13.52 2.39 18.60
N GLU A 151 14.16 1.64 19.50
CA GLU A 151 14.22 1.98 20.92
C GLU A 151 14.91 3.33 21.18
N GLN A 152 15.89 3.71 20.38
CA GLN A 152 16.63 4.97 20.56
C GLN A 152 15.81 6.17 20.08
N VAL A 153 15.06 6.01 18.99
CA VAL A 153 14.08 7.02 18.56
C VAL A 153 12.97 7.13 19.61
N TYR A 154 12.41 6.00 20.06
CA TYR A 154 11.34 5.97 21.07
C TYR A 154 11.75 6.62 22.40
N ARG A 155 12.96 6.35 22.91
CA ARG A 155 13.47 6.97 24.15
C ARG A 155 13.60 8.49 24.05
N ARG A 156 13.94 9.02 22.87
CA ARG A 156 13.95 10.48 22.63
C ARG A 156 12.54 11.06 22.53
N ALA A 157 11.59 10.23 22.09
CA ALA A 157 10.20 10.60 21.88
C ALA A 157 9.34 10.60 23.15
N GLU A 158 9.60 9.72 24.13
CA GLU A 158 8.66 9.34 25.19
C GLU A 158 8.16 10.50 26.08
N ALA A 159 8.91 11.60 26.14
CA ALA A 159 8.54 12.78 26.92
C ALA A 159 7.82 13.87 26.11
N ASN A 160 7.64 13.71 24.80
CA ASN A 160 6.99 14.71 23.94
C ASN A 160 5.64 14.23 23.41
N GLY A 161 4.67 15.15 23.33
CA GLY A 161 3.28 14.83 22.97
C GLY A 161 3.03 14.40 21.53
N PHE A 162 4.05 14.49 20.66
CA PHE A 162 3.98 14.06 19.25
C PHE A 162 4.75 12.76 19.00
N LEU A 163 5.35 12.16 20.04
CA LEU A 163 6.30 11.05 19.94
C LEU A 163 7.38 11.26 18.85
N MET A 164 7.80 12.50 18.66
CA MET A 164 8.80 12.88 17.68
C MET A 164 10.21 12.67 18.24
N GLY A 165 10.79 11.49 18.00
CA GLY A 165 12.14 11.12 18.46
C GLY A 165 13.25 11.32 17.42
N VAL A 166 12.87 11.78 16.22
CA VAL A 166 13.77 12.07 15.11
C VAL A 166 14.45 13.42 15.34
N PRO A 167 15.78 13.55 15.11
CA PRO A 167 16.45 14.83 15.21
C PRO A 167 16.01 15.79 14.10
N PHE A 168 15.77 17.05 14.43
CA PHE A 168 15.43 18.10 13.46
C PHE A 168 16.67 18.59 12.68
N ILE A 169 17.32 17.70 11.94
CA ILE A 169 18.34 18.04 10.96
C ILE A 169 17.72 18.20 9.57
N TRP A 170 18.48 18.69 8.59
CA TRP A 170 18.01 18.77 7.20
C TRP A 170 17.54 17.38 6.74
N CYS A 171 16.35 17.32 6.13
CA CYS A 171 15.61 16.12 5.73
C CYS A 171 14.98 15.36 6.92
N SER A 172 14.56 16.06 7.99
CA SER A 172 13.97 15.43 9.17
C SER A 172 12.74 14.58 8.85
N ASN A 173 11.89 14.98 7.91
CA ASN A 173 10.76 14.17 7.48
C ASN A 173 11.18 12.91 6.70
N ASN A 174 12.33 12.92 6.02
CA ASN A 174 12.87 11.71 5.41
C ASN A 174 13.28 10.70 6.50
N LEU A 175 13.83 11.18 7.63
CA LEU A 175 14.11 10.34 8.81
C LEU A 175 12.83 9.83 9.47
N VAL A 176 11.74 10.62 9.46
CA VAL A 176 10.41 10.16 9.88
C VAL A 176 9.94 9.01 8.98
N ALA A 177 9.94 9.19 7.66
CA ALA A 177 9.57 8.14 6.70
C ALA A 177 10.44 6.88 6.84
N ALA A 178 11.74 7.04 7.09
CA ALA A 178 12.66 5.94 7.38
C ALA A 178 12.30 5.20 8.67
N THR A 179 11.95 5.93 9.74
CA THR A 179 11.50 5.33 11.01
C THR A 179 10.21 4.55 10.84
N LEU A 180 9.24 5.09 10.10
CA LEU A 180 7.97 4.42 9.77
C LEU A 180 8.22 3.10 9.05
N THR A 181 9.07 3.13 8.02
CA THR A 181 9.46 1.95 7.25
C THR A 181 10.15 0.91 8.16
N GLN A 182 11.09 1.33 9.00
CA GLN A 182 11.79 0.43 9.91
C GLN A 182 10.86 -0.19 10.96
N ALA A 183 9.93 0.58 11.54
CA ALA A 183 8.93 0.09 12.49
C ALA A 183 8.02 -0.96 11.84
N GLN A 184 7.55 -0.69 10.61
CA GLN A 184 6.71 -1.61 9.86
C GLN A 184 7.43 -2.92 9.53
N LEU A 185 8.67 -2.85 9.04
CA LEU A 185 9.47 -4.03 8.71
C LEU A 185 9.84 -4.84 9.96
N TYR A 186 10.16 -4.17 11.06
CA TYR A 186 10.41 -4.80 12.35
C TYR A 186 9.20 -5.59 12.84
N ARG A 187 8.00 -4.97 12.84
CA ARG A 187 6.75 -5.63 13.22
C ARG A 187 6.46 -6.82 12.31
N ARG A 188 6.71 -6.70 11.01
CA ARG A 188 6.51 -7.81 10.05
C ARG A 188 7.35 -9.04 10.37
N LEU A 189 8.60 -8.87 10.79
CA LEU A 189 9.50 -9.98 11.12
C LEU A 189 9.27 -10.54 12.53
N SER A 190 8.94 -9.67 13.49
CA SER A 190 8.91 -10.02 14.91
C SER A 190 7.51 -10.31 15.46
N GLY A 191 6.45 -9.76 14.83
CA GLY A 191 5.10 -9.69 15.39
C GLY A 191 4.97 -8.75 16.59
N ASP A 192 6.00 -7.95 16.89
CA ASP A 192 6.05 -7.08 18.07
C ASP A 192 5.49 -5.69 17.74
N GLU A 193 4.40 -5.33 18.42
CA GLU A 193 3.61 -4.11 18.20
C GLU A 193 3.99 -2.97 19.15
N ARG A 194 5.08 -3.08 19.92
CA ARG A 194 5.46 -2.08 20.94
C ARG A 194 5.68 -0.66 20.41
N PHE A 195 5.94 -0.51 19.10
CA PHE A 195 6.20 0.78 18.46
C PHE A 195 4.98 1.30 17.68
N ASP A 196 3.83 0.63 17.74
CA ASP A 196 2.64 1.00 16.95
C ASP A 196 2.15 2.42 17.26
N GLU A 197 2.24 2.86 18.52
CA GLU A 197 1.87 4.22 18.91
C GLU A 197 2.83 5.26 18.31
N MET A 198 4.14 5.04 18.40
CA MET A 198 5.14 5.92 17.78
C MET A 198 5.02 5.92 16.26
N GLU A 199 4.79 4.77 15.63
CA GLU A 199 4.54 4.68 14.19
C GLU A 199 3.30 5.49 13.80
N ALA A 200 2.21 5.38 14.56
CA ALA A 200 1.00 6.16 14.30
C ALA A 200 1.27 7.67 14.45
N ALA A 201 1.91 8.09 15.54
CA ALA A 201 2.21 9.50 15.78
C ALA A 201 3.13 10.11 14.73
N LEU A 202 4.17 9.38 14.30
CA LEU A 202 5.09 9.81 13.25
C LEU A 202 4.42 9.87 11.86
N ARG A 203 3.47 8.97 11.57
CA ARG A 203 2.66 9.06 10.36
C ARG A 203 1.78 10.30 10.44
N ASP A 204 1.06 10.47 11.54
CA ASP A 204 0.13 11.57 11.73
C ASP A 204 0.86 12.93 11.71
N TRP A 205 2.11 12.99 12.20
CA TRP A 205 3.01 14.14 12.04
C TRP A 205 3.16 14.57 10.58
N LEU A 206 3.40 13.62 9.66
CA LEU A 206 3.52 13.90 8.23
C LEU A 206 2.21 14.39 7.60
N PHE A 207 1.06 14.11 8.23
CA PHE A 207 -0.28 14.52 7.78
C PHE A 207 -0.87 15.68 8.58
N GLY A 208 -0.06 16.40 9.37
CA GLY A 208 -0.48 17.64 10.04
C GLY A 208 -0.66 17.57 11.56
N CYS A 209 -0.46 16.41 12.19
CA CYS A 209 -0.43 16.30 13.65
C CYS A 209 0.96 16.70 14.19
N ASN A 210 1.29 17.98 14.05
CA ASN A 210 2.56 18.58 14.44
C ASN A 210 2.32 20.02 14.97
N PRO A 211 3.31 20.68 15.60
CA PRO A 211 3.13 22.01 16.20
C PRO A 211 2.69 23.11 15.23
N VAL A 212 2.99 22.96 13.94
CA VAL A 212 2.64 23.93 12.90
C VAL A 212 1.24 23.70 12.33
N GLY A 213 0.70 22.49 12.49
CA GLY A 213 -0.66 22.14 12.06
C GLY A 213 -0.82 21.91 10.54
N THR A 214 0.29 21.83 9.82
CA THR A 214 0.33 21.66 8.36
C THR A 214 0.85 20.28 7.96
N SER A 215 0.30 19.72 6.89
CA SER A 215 0.83 18.50 6.31
C SER A 215 2.24 18.73 5.76
N MET A 216 3.04 17.67 5.71
CA MET A 216 4.39 17.70 5.17
C MET A 216 4.46 17.18 3.73
N ILE A 217 3.31 17.03 3.07
CA ILE A 217 3.20 16.41 1.75
C ILE A 217 2.47 17.37 0.83
N VAL A 218 3.12 17.78 -0.27
CA VAL A 218 2.56 18.75 -1.21
C VAL A 218 1.18 18.28 -1.70
N GLY A 219 0.16 19.11 -1.54
CA GLY A 219 -1.19 18.87 -2.05
C GLY A 219 -1.98 17.77 -1.32
N LEU A 220 -1.50 17.25 -0.18
CA LEU A 220 -2.20 16.24 0.61
C LEU A 220 -2.34 16.70 2.08
N PRO A 221 -3.55 16.62 2.69
CA PRO A 221 -4.82 16.30 2.05
C PRO A 221 -5.30 17.45 1.15
N ALA A 222 -6.07 17.13 0.09
CA ALA A 222 -6.47 18.10 -0.93
C ALA A 222 -7.26 19.32 -0.40
N GLU A 223 -7.95 19.17 0.73
CA GLU A 223 -8.78 20.21 1.37
C GLU A 223 -8.21 20.69 2.71
N GLY A 224 -6.93 20.39 3.00
CA GLY A 224 -6.26 20.81 4.23
C GLY A 224 -5.03 21.68 3.96
N ASP A 225 -4.38 22.08 5.06
CA ASP A 225 -3.13 22.83 5.01
C ASP A 225 -1.97 21.90 4.62
N SER A 226 -1.22 22.29 3.60
CA SER A 226 -0.11 21.55 3.02
C SER A 226 0.78 22.49 2.23
N PRO A 227 2.03 22.13 1.90
CA PRO A 227 2.96 23.04 1.24
C PRO A 227 2.41 23.52 -0.10
N VAL A 228 2.32 24.84 -0.29
CA VAL A 228 1.89 25.52 -1.52
C VAL A 228 3.02 26.32 -2.17
N ASP A 229 4.11 26.62 -1.45
CA ASP A 229 5.29 27.32 -1.96
C ASP A 229 6.60 26.49 -1.77
N PRO A 230 6.65 25.22 -2.20
CA PRO A 230 7.82 24.35 -2.03
C PRO A 230 9.04 24.88 -2.79
N HIS A 231 10.25 24.68 -2.22
CA HIS A 231 11.53 25.00 -2.85
C HIS A 231 11.77 24.10 -4.08
N SER A 232 11.16 24.45 -5.23
CA SER A 232 11.31 23.71 -6.47
C SER A 232 11.24 24.65 -7.67
N ALA A 233 12.17 24.49 -8.61
CA ALA A 233 12.10 25.21 -9.88
C ALA A 233 10.83 24.82 -10.68
N LEU A 234 10.30 23.61 -10.47
CA LEU A 234 9.09 23.13 -11.15
C LEU A 234 7.87 23.97 -10.75
N THR A 235 7.73 24.30 -9.47
CA THR A 235 6.66 25.18 -8.98
C THR A 235 6.99 26.64 -9.28
N ALA A 236 8.14 27.13 -8.84
CA ALA A 236 8.46 28.57 -8.88
C ALA A 236 8.72 29.15 -10.28
N VAL A 237 9.27 28.36 -11.20
CA VAL A 237 9.60 28.82 -12.56
C VAL A 237 8.61 28.32 -13.60
N PHE A 238 8.20 27.05 -13.48
CA PHE A 238 7.37 26.39 -14.49
C PHE A 238 5.89 26.26 -14.10
N ASN A 239 5.52 26.64 -12.87
CA ASN A 239 4.14 26.55 -12.36
C ASN A 239 3.52 25.15 -12.52
N LEU A 240 4.34 24.11 -12.34
CA LEU A 240 3.95 22.71 -12.38
C LEU A 240 3.55 22.23 -11.00
N LYS A 241 2.47 21.44 -10.93
CA LYS A 241 2.09 20.73 -9.71
C LYS A 241 3.09 19.61 -9.41
N ILE A 242 3.39 19.43 -8.14
CA ILE A 242 4.28 18.38 -7.62
C ILE A 242 3.63 17.64 -6.44
N ASP A 243 2.31 17.46 -6.53
CA ASP A 243 1.47 16.80 -5.53
C ASP A 243 2.05 15.43 -5.14
N GLY A 244 2.02 15.12 -3.86
CA GLY A 244 2.59 13.90 -3.27
C GLY A 244 4.07 14.00 -2.87
N GLY A 245 4.76 15.09 -3.20
CA GLY A 245 6.14 15.32 -2.76
C GLY A 245 6.24 15.49 -1.24
N LEU A 246 7.07 14.69 -0.58
CA LEU A 246 7.42 14.88 0.84
C LEU A 246 8.46 15.99 0.96
N VAL A 247 8.14 17.07 1.67
CA VAL A 247 9.11 18.15 1.95
C VAL A 247 10.06 17.75 3.07
N ASP A 248 11.28 18.31 3.03
CA ASP A 248 12.37 18.04 4.00
C ASP A 248 11.94 18.07 5.47
N GLY A 249 11.06 19.00 5.83
CA GLY A 249 10.50 19.14 7.16
C GLY A 249 11.28 20.03 8.11
N PRO A 250 10.83 20.16 9.36
CA PRO A 250 11.40 21.12 10.29
C PRO A 250 12.87 20.85 10.59
N VAL A 251 13.66 21.91 10.68
CA VAL A 251 15.07 21.84 11.11
C VAL A 251 15.25 22.60 12.41
N TYR A 252 16.29 22.28 13.18
CA TYR A 252 16.65 23.02 14.36
C TYR A 252 16.84 24.50 13.99
N THR A 253 16.29 25.40 14.79
CA THR A 253 16.35 26.85 14.54
C THR A 253 17.80 27.35 14.41
N SER A 254 18.72 26.68 15.11
CA SER A 254 20.16 26.94 15.02
C SER A 254 20.81 26.50 13.69
N ILE A 255 20.27 25.48 13.02
CA ILE A 255 20.69 25.06 11.69
C ILE A 255 20.20 26.08 10.67
N PHE A 256 18.89 26.37 10.66
CA PHE A 256 18.28 27.35 9.75
C PHE A 256 19.04 28.69 9.74
N LYS A 257 19.32 29.25 10.93
CA LYS A 257 20.04 30.53 11.10
C LYS A 257 21.48 30.54 10.57
N ARG A 258 22.09 29.39 10.28
CA ARG A 258 23.48 29.27 9.79
C ARG A 258 23.58 28.95 8.31
N LEU A 259 22.46 28.62 7.66
CA LEU A 259 22.46 28.24 6.26
C LEU A 259 22.62 29.45 5.34
N ILE A 260 23.36 29.26 4.25
CA ILE A 260 23.80 30.31 3.33
C ILE A 260 22.83 30.36 2.16
N GLY A 261 22.21 31.52 1.95
CA GLY A 261 21.34 31.76 0.80
C GLY A 261 19.86 31.48 1.07
N ILE A 262 19.52 30.99 2.27
CA ILE A 262 18.13 30.93 2.73
C ILE A 262 17.61 32.35 2.97
N ARG A 263 16.38 32.60 2.52
CA ARG A 263 15.65 33.83 2.79
C ARG A 263 14.16 33.54 2.74
N ILE A 264 13.40 33.98 3.74
CA ILE A 264 11.94 34.00 3.67
C ILE A 264 11.51 35.11 2.70
N VAL A 265 10.81 34.73 1.63
CA VAL A 265 10.45 35.60 0.50
C VAL A 265 9.04 36.17 0.67
N ASN A 266 8.08 35.33 1.04
CA ASN A 266 6.64 35.62 1.05
C ASN A 266 6.08 35.88 2.45
N GLY A 267 6.96 35.94 3.46
CA GLY A 267 6.58 36.07 4.87
C GLY A 267 6.41 34.71 5.53
N ASP A 268 6.41 34.69 6.86
CA ASP A 268 6.25 33.46 7.64
C ASP A 268 4.81 33.35 8.13
N GLU A 269 4.00 32.56 7.43
CA GLU A 269 2.61 32.30 7.79
C GLU A 269 2.45 31.54 9.12
N TYR A 270 3.50 30.81 9.51
CA TYR A 270 3.55 30.02 10.74
C TYR A 270 4.28 30.74 11.87
N ALA A 271 4.52 32.06 11.77
CA ALA A 271 5.34 32.82 12.71
C ALA A 271 4.98 32.62 14.20
N GLN A 272 3.69 32.42 14.51
CA GLN A 272 3.22 32.19 15.88
C GLN A 272 3.52 30.78 16.43
N PHE A 273 3.85 29.82 15.55
CA PHE A 273 4.14 28.42 15.87
C PHE A 273 5.63 28.09 15.79
N GLN A 274 6.46 28.99 15.23
CA GLN A 274 7.91 28.84 15.25
C GLN A 274 8.46 28.83 16.67
N SER A 275 9.53 28.06 16.89
CA SER A 275 10.14 27.91 18.21
C SER A 275 11.65 28.08 18.19
N ASP A 276 12.26 28.22 19.38
CA ASP A 276 13.71 28.17 19.50
C ASP A 276 14.30 26.78 19.23
N LEU A 277 13.47 25.73 19.30
CA LEU A 277 13.87 24.35 19.05
C LEU A 277 13.99 24.09 17.55
N CYS A 278 12.89 24.19 16.82
CA CYS A 278 12.82 23.97 15.38
C CYS A 278 11.89 24.96 14.68
N VAL A 279 12.09 25.08 13.36
CA VAL A 279 11.32 25.90 12.44
C VAL A 279 10.95 25.11 11.19
N TYR A 280 9.82 25.48 10.58
CA TYR A 280 9.38 25.05 9.26
C TYR A 280 8.72 26.22 8.54
N HIS A 281 9.06 26.45 7.29
CA HIS A 281 8.48 27.53 6.51
C HIS A 281 7.97 26.98 5.18
N ASP A 282 6.70 27.23 4.86
CA ASP A 282 6.22 26.99 3.51
C ASP A 282 6.60 28.17 2.61
N ASP A 283 7.87 28.25 2.24
CA ASP A 283 8.42 29.35 1.44
C ASP A 283 9.46 28.83 0.44
N TYR A 284 9.37 29.28 -0.81
CA TYR A 284 10.27 28.84 -1.87
C TYR A 284 11.73 29.24 -1.58
N GLY A 285 12.00 30.23 -0.75
CA GLY A 285 13.37 30.61 -0.36
C GLY A 285 13.96 29.77 0.78
N ASP A 286 13.21 28.84 1.37
CA ASP A 286 13.68 27.89 2.39
C ASP A 286 13.86 26.48 1.82
N TYR A 287 15.04 26.26 1.24
CA TYR A 287 15.44 24.93 0.76
C TYR A 287 15.69 23.91 1.88
N SER A 288 15.77 24.34 3.15
CA SER A 288 16.16 23.44 4.25
C SER A 288 15.00 22.74 4.93
N THR A 289 13.82 23.33 4.83
CA THR A 289 12.60 22.80 5.42
C THR A 289 11.54 22.46 4.38
N ASN A 290 11.58 23.07 3.20
CA ASN A 290 10.49 23.02 2.21
C ASN A 290 10.90 22.48 0.83
N GLU A 291 12.07 21.86 0.71
CA GLU A 291 12.46 21.19 -0.54
C GLU A 291 11.82 19.79 -0.61
N PRO A 292 11.05 19.47 -1.68
CA PRO A 292 10.48 18.15 -1.87
C PRO A 292 11.55 17.15 -2.32
N THR A 293 11.65 16.00 -1.64
CA THR A 293 12.74 15.04 -1.86
C THR A 293 12.26 13.74 -2.51
N MET A 294 13.04 13.20 -3.46
CA MET A 294 12.69 11.94 -4.13
C MET A 294 12.82 10.72 -3.20
N ASP A 295 13.86 10.67 -2.38
CA ASP A 295 14.14 9.56 -1.45
C ASP A 295 13.12 9.53 -0.30
N GLY A 296 12.80 10.67 0.29
CA GLY A 296 11.75 10.79 1.30
C GLY A 296 10.40 10.37 0.74
N THR A 297 10.04 10.88 -0.45
CA THR A 297 8.78 10.53 -1.13
C THR A 297 8.72 9.04 -1.47
N ALA A 298 9.81 8.43 -1.96
CA ALA A 298 9.86 7.00 -2.26
C ALA A 298 9.70 6.14 -1.01
N CYS A 299 10.36 6.51 0.09
CA CYS A 299 10.25 5.82 1.38
C CYS A 299 8.82 5.90 1.94
N LEU A 300 8.21 7.09 1.91
CA LEU A 300 6.82 7.27 2.33
C LEU A 300 5.84 6.49 1.45
N THR A 301 6.06 6.49 0.13
CA THR A 301 5.23 5.72 -0.81
C THR A 301 5.27 4.22 -0.49
N TYR A 302 6.45 3.67 -0.20
CA TYR A 302 6.59 2.28 0.25
C TYR A 302 5.80 2.01 1.52
N TYR A 303 5.93 2.88 2.52
CA TYR A 303 5.20 2.75 3.79
C TYR A 303 3.68 2.79 3.59
N LEU A 304 3.16 3.77 2.86
CA LEU A 304 1.72 3.91 2.60
C LEU A 304 1.17 2.72 1.79
N ALA A 305 1.90 2.25 0.78
CA ALA A 305 1.52 1.04 0.04
C ALA A 305 1.46 -0.21 0.94
N SER A 306 2.33 -0.29 1.95
CA SER A 306 2.29 -1.38 2.93
C SER A 306 1.08 -1.30 3.88
N LEU A 307 0.58 -0.09 4.16
CA LEU A 307 -0.66 0.09 4.93
C LEU A 307 -1.88 -0.29 4.09
N ASP A 308 -1.90 0.10 2.81
CA ASP A 308 -2.95 -0.30 1.87
C ASP A 308 -3.00 -1.82 1.71
N SER A 309 -1.85 -2.48 1.56
CA SER A 309 -1.80 -3.94 1.48
C SER A 309 -2.36 -4.61 2.74
N ARG A 310 -2.09 -4.04 3.93
CA ARG A 310 -2.69 -4.51 5.21
C ARG A 310 -4.19 -4.22 5.30
N GLY A 311 -4.64 -3.09 4.77
CA GLY A 311 -6.05 -2.75 4.61
C GLY A 311 -6.79 -3.76 3.72
N GLY A 312 -6.13 -4.20 2.64
CA GLY A 312 -6.57 -5.30 1.78
C GLY A 312 -6.49 -6.68 2.44
N GLU A 313 -5.54 -6.91 3.36
CA GLU A 313 -5.38 -8.14 4.14
C GLU A 313 -6.38 -8.29 5.30
N ARG A 314 -7.28 -7.32 5.54
CA ARG A 314 -8.48 -7.49 6.42
C ARG A 314 -9.55 -8.40 5.80
N LYS A 315 -9.11 -9.56 5.35
CA LYS A 315 -9.64 -10.92 5.51
C LYS A 315 -8.74 -11.77 4.60
N ALA A 316 -8.00 -12.74 5.15
CA ALA A 316 -7.55 -13.86 4.34
C ALA A 316 -8.78 -14.33 3.54
N ASP A 317 -8.77 -14.12 2.23
CA ASP A 317 -9.95 -14.34 1.40
C ASP A 317 -10.17 -15.84 1.31
N ARG A 318 -10.86 -16.40 2.31
CA ARG A 318 -11.23 -17.82 2.38
C ARG A 318 -12.27 -18.18 1.32
N TYR A 319 -12.68 -17.20 0.52
CA TYR A 319 -13.59 -17.36 -0.59
C TYR A 319 -12.80 -17.61 -1.88
N GLN A 320 -13.17 -18.64 -2.63
CA GLN A 320 -12.61 -18.82 -3.97
C GLN A 320 -13.36 -17.90 -4.91
N ARG A 321 -12.60 -17.22 -5.78
CA ARG A 321 -13.16 -16.31 -6.78
C ARG A 321 -12.90 -16.78 -8.20
N HIS A 322 -13.79 -16.39 -9.08
CA HIS A 322 -13.63 -16.53 -10.53
C HIS A 322 -14.05 -15.20 -11.15
N LEU A 323 -13.17 -14.57 -11.94
CA LEU A 323 -13.41 -13.25 -12.53
C LEU A 323 -13.98 -12.23 -11.52
N GLY A 324 -13.43 -12.26 -10.30
CA GLY A 324 -13.79 -11.40 -9.16
C GLY A 324 -15.05 -11.76 -8.36
N ALA A 325 -15.96 -12.60 -8.88
CA ALA A 325 -17.11 -13.08 -8.11
C ALA A 325 -16.72 -14.18 -7.11
N ILE A 326 -17.36 -14.21 -5.95
CA ILE A 326 -17.23 -15.34 -5.01
C ILE A 326 -17.98 -16.55 -5.55
N VAL A 327 -17.26 -17.63 -5.85
CA VAL A 327 -17.83 -18.91 -6.34
C VAL A 327 -17.82 -20.02 -5.30
N ARG A 328 -17.04 -19.86 -4.22
CA ARG A 328 -17.02 -20.81 -3.10
C ARG A 328 -16.77 -20.11 -1.78
N GLY A 329 -17.50 -20.52 -0.75
CA GLY A 329 -17.30 -20.13 0.64
C GLY A 329 -16.04 -20.73 1.29
N ASP A 330 -15.80 -20.33 2.54
CA ASP A 330 -14.75 -20.90 3.40
C ASP A 330 -14.90 -22.42 3.56
N THR A 331 -13.98 -23.18 2.97
CA THR A 331 -13.98 -24.65 2.99
C THR A 331 -13.58 -25.25 4.34
N SER A 332 -13.09 -24.45 5.30
CA SER A 332 -12.86 -24.90 6.67
C SER A 332 -14.16 -25.05 7.47
N ARG A 333 -15.27 -24.49 6.96
CA ARG A 333 -16.58 -24.54 7.60
C ARG A 333 -17.51 -25.48 6.84
N LYS A 334 -18.28 -26.29 7.59
CA LYS A 334 -19.34 -27.14 7.02
C LYS A 334 -20.62 -26.33 6.79
N VAL A 335 -20.55 -25.34 5.90
CA VAL A 335 -21.66 -24.43 5.59
C VAL A 335 -21.96 -24.49 4.09
N ILE A 336 -23.24 -24.65 3.75
CA ILE A 336 -23.75 -24.59 2.39
C ILE A 336 -24.75 -23.43 2.32
N HIS A 337 -24.59 -22.57 1.32
CA HIS A 337 -25.56 -21.52 1.01
C HIS A 337 -26.42 -21.99 -0.16
N LEU A 338 -27.72 -22.15 0.09
CA LEU A 338 -28.68 -22.45 -0.97
C LEU A 338 -29.06 -21.16 -1.67
N VAL A 339 -28.93 -21.14 -2.99
CA VAL A 339 -29.22 -20.00 -3.85
C VAL A 339 -30.34 -20.39 -4.81
N PHE A 340 -31.35 -19.53 -4.92
CA PHE A 340 -32.43 -19.67 -5.89
C PHE A 340 -32.52 -18.37 -6.70
N THR A 341 -32.57 -18.49 -8.02
CA THR A 341 -32.82 -17.36 -8.92
C THR A 341 -34.24 -17.39 -9.44
N GLY A 342 -34.79 -16.22 -9.76
CA GLY A 342 -36.13 -16.13 -10.33
C GLY A 342 -36.30 -14.90 -11.20
N GLY A 343 -36.95 -15.10 -12.35
CA GLY A 343 -37.25 -14.05 -13.32
C GLY A 343 -38.60 -14.31 -13.98
N ASP A 344 -38.60 -15.14 -15.02
CA ASP A 344 -39.78 -15.35 -15.85
C ASP A 344 -40.85 -16.23 -15.19
N TYR A 345 -40.42 -17.21 -14.40
CA TYR A 345 -41.29 -18.21 -13.77
C TYR A 345 -41.17 -18.17 -12.26
N HIS A 346 -42.22 -18.65 -11.59
CA HIS A 346 -42.28 -18.78 -10.12
C HIS A 346 -42.87 -20.12 -9.68
N ASP A 347 -43.01 -21.04 -10.64
CA ASP A 347 -43.54 -22.38 -10.42
C ASP A 347 -42.68 -23.11 -9.40
N GLY A 348 -43.32 -23.75 -8.41
CA GLY A 348 -42.62 -24.40 -7.31
C GLY A 348 -42.08 -23.46 -6.23
N GLY A 349 -42.14 -22.14 -6.38
CA GLY A 349 -41.63 -21.19 -5.38
C GLY A 349 -42.24 -21.38 -3.98
N GLU A 350 -43.54 -21.63 -3.90
CA GLU A 350 -44.22 -21.92 -2.62
C GLU A 350 -43.84 -23.31 -2.07
N VAL A 351 -43.60 -24.30 -2.94
CA VAL A 351 -43.11 -25.63 -2.54
C VAL A 351 -41.71 -25.53 -1.95
N ILE A 352 -40.82 -24.78 -2.60
CA ILE A 352 -39.46 -24.50 -2.12
C ILE A 352 -39.54 -23.82 -0.74
N ARG A 353 -40.31 -22.73 -0.63
CA ARG A 353 -40.49 -22.01 0.63
C ARG A 353 -41.02 -22.90 1.75
N GLN A 354 -42.08 -23.66 1.51
CA GLN A 354 -42.67 -24.56 2.51
C GLN A 354 -41.69 -25.68 2.92
N THR A 355 -40.90 -26.18 1.97
CA THR A 355 -39.87 -27.19 2.24
C THR A 355 -38.76 -26.63 3.11
N LEU A 356 -38.22 -25.46 2.76
CA LEU A 356 -37.20 -24.78 3.57
C LEU A 356 -37.69 -24.50 4.98
N LYS A 357 -38.93 -24.00 5.11
CA LYS A 357 -39.58 -23.75 6.40
C LYS A 357 -39.74 -25.03 7.23
N ARG A 358 -40.20 -26.13 6.61
CA ARG A 358 -40.37 -27.44 7.26
C ARG A 358 -39.05 -27.95 7.85
N TYR A 359 -37.94 -27.75 7.16
CA TYR A 359 -36.62 -28.20 7.61
C TYR A 359 -35.83 -27.14 8.39
N GLY A 360 -36.40 -25.95 8.63
CA GLY A 360 -35.72 -24.87 9.35
C GLY A 360 -34.49 -24.30 8.63
N ILE A 361 -34.43 -24.40 7.30
CA ILE A 361 -33.28 -23.99 6.49
C ILE A 361 -33.50 -22.57 5.96
N LYS A 362 -32.48 -21.72 6.06
CA LYS A 362 -32.45 -20.41 5.40
C LYS A 362 -31.75 -20.51 4.04
N ALA A 363 -32.15 -19.65 3.13
CA ALA A 363 -31.67 -19.63 1.75
C ALA A 363 -31.60 -18.18 1.26
N HIS A 364 -30.88 -17.98 0.15
CA HIS A 364 -30.74 -16.70 -0.52
C HIS A 364 -31.49 -16.75 -1.85
N PHE A 365 -32.37 -15.78 -2.07
CA PHE A 365 -33.16 -15.64 -3.29
C PHE A 365 -32.70 -14.40 -4.05
N PHE A 366 -32.43 -14.52 -5.34
CA PHE A 366 -32.01 -13.41 -6.19
C PHE A 366 -33.02 -13.28 -7.33
N PHE A 367 -33.70 -12.14 -7.38
CA PHE A 367 -34.84 -11.96 -8.29
C PHE A 367 -34.63 -10.79 -9.23
N THR A 368 -35.12 -10.93 -10.45
CA THR A 368 -35.12 -9.82 -11.40
C THR A 368 -36.07 -8.72 -10.95
N GLY A 369 -35.90 -7.52 -11.50
CA GLY A 369 -36.82 -6.41 -11.27
C GLY A 369 -38.25 -6.75 -11.66
N ASP A 370 -38.42 -7.46 -12.78
CA ASP A 370 -39.74 -7.96 -13.22
C ASP A 370 -40.36 -8.95 -12.24
N PHE A 371 -39.56 -9.84 -11.65
CA PHE A 371 -40.05 -10.75 -10.63
C PHE A 371 -40.53 -9.99 -9.39
N TYR A 372 -39.82 -8.94 -8.94
CA TYR A 372 -40.28 -8.07 -7.84
C TYR A 372 -41.52 -7.26 -8.21
N ARG A 373 -41.63 -6.74 -9.44
CA ARG A 373 -42.77 -5.95 -9.91
C ARG A 373 -44.06 -6.76 -10.01
N ARG A 374 -43.96 -8.06 -10.34
CA ARG A 374 -45.12 -8.87 -10.70
C ARG A 374 -46.07 -9.07 -9.51
N ARG A 375 -47.37 -8.80 -9.72
CA ARG A 375 -48.37 -8.94 -8.66
C ARG A 375 -48.51 -10.39 -8.15
N ALA A 376 -48.34 -11.38 -9.03
CA ALA A 376 -48.47 -12.80 -8.71
C ALA A 376 -47.40 -13.31 -7.72
N THR A 377 -46.17 -12.80 -7.80
CA THR A 377 -45.04 -13.19 -6.94
C THR A 377 -45.03 -12.46 -5.59
N ARG A 378 -45.84 -11.39 -5.44
CA ARG A 378 -45.86 -10.53 -4.24
C ARG A 378 -46.12 -11.31 -2.95
N SER A 379 -47.03 -12.30 -2.98
CA SER A 379 -47.33 -13.13 -1.81
C SER A 379 -46.15 -14.01 -1.42
N LEU A 380 -45.48 -14.61 -2.42
CA LEU A 380 -44.29 -15.42 -2.22
C LEU A 380 -43.15 -14.59 -1.62
N ILE A 381 -42.85 -13.41 -2.19
CA ILE A 381 -41.78 -12.51 -1.72
C ILE A 381 -42.00 -12.11 -0.26
N LYS A 382 -43.21 -11.64 0.09
CA LYS A 382 -43.56 -11.31 1.48
C LYS A 382 -43.42 -12.51 2.40
N GLY A 383 -43.79 -13.69 1.90
CA GLY A 383 -43.63 -14.94 2.60
C GLY A 383 -42.17 -15.29 2.89
N LEU A 384 -41.29 -15.16 1.90
CA LEU A 384 -39.85 -15.40 2.04
C LEU A 384 -39.21 -14.42 3.04
N ILE A 385 -39.60 -13.15 3.00
CA ILE A 385 -39.15 -12.14 3.98
C ILE A 385 -39.61 -12.51 5.39
N ALA A 386 -40.90 -12.85 5.56
CA ALA A 386 -41.45 -13.23 6.86
C ALA A 386 -40.80 -14.50 7.42
N ASP A 387 -40.40 -15.42 6.54
CA ASP A 387 -39.67 -16.62 6.90
C ASP A 387 -38.15 -16.38 7.08
N GLY A 388 -37.66 -15.13 6.96
CA GLY A 388 -36.28 -14.74 7.27
C GLY A 388 -35.24 -15.19 6.25
N HIS A 389 -35.63 -15.32 4.98
CA HIS A 389 -34.70 -15.57 3.87
C HIS A 389 -34.01 -14.27 3.43
N TYR A 390 -32.83 -14.39 2.83
CA TYR A 390 -32.17 -13.26 2.17
C TYR A 390 -32.76 -13.05 0.78
N LEU A 391 -33.01 -11.81 0.39
CA LEU A 391 -33.51 -11.45 -0.93
C LEU A 391 -32.57 -10.40 -1.55
N GLY A 392 -32.02 -10.71 -2.72
CA GLY A 392 -31.02 -9.91 -3.42
C GLY A 392 -31.38 -9.59 -4.87
N ALA A 393 -30.48 -8.87 -5.52
CA ALA A 393 -30.61 -8.41 -6.90
C ALA A 393 -30.12 -9.43 -7.93
N HIS A 394 -30.79 -9.50 -9.09
CA HIS A 394 -30.46 -10.37 -10.22
C HIS A 394 -30.69 -9.69 -11.58
N SER A 395 -30.30 -8.41 -11.72
CA SER A 395 -30.61 -7.52 -12.86
C SER A 395 -32.09 -7.10 -12.89
N ASP A 396 -32.41 -5.91 -13.39
CA ASP A 396 -33.82 -5.50 -13.51
C ASP A 396 -34.50 -6.19 -14.69
N GLN A 397 -33.86 -6.12 -15.86
CA GLN A 397 -34.34 -6.65 -17.14
C GLN A 397 -33.69 -7.98 -17.55
N HIS A 398 -32.93 -8.62 -16.65
CA HIS A 398 -32.21 -9.87 -16.93
C HIS A 398 -31.24 -9.74 -18.12
N LEU A 399 -30.47 -8.66 -18.17
CA LEU A 399 -29.60 -8.35 -19.32
C LEU A 399 -28.43 -9.35 -19.43
N LEU A 400 -28.17 -9.88 -20.62
CA LEU A 400 -26.93 -10.62 -20.86
C LEU A 400 -25.75 -9.64 -20.94
N TYR A 401 -24.80 -9.74 -20.01
CA TYR A 401 -23.71 -8.75 -19.91
C TYR A 401 -22.52 -9.02 -20.82
N ALA A 402 -22.20 -10.29 -21.05
CA ALA A 402 -21.08 -10.73 -21.88
C ALA A 402 -21.56 -11.78 -22.88
N PRO A 403 -21.03 -11.81 -24.11
CA PRO A 403 -21.42 -12.82 -25.08
C PRO A 403 -20.93 -14.20 -24.66
N TRP A 404 -21.63 -15.26 -25.13
CA TRP A 404 -21.32 -16.64 -24.79
C TRP A 404 -20.02 -17.12 -25.45
N GLU A 405 -19.78 -16.66 -26.68
CA GLU A 405 -18.66 -17.04 -27.52
C GLU A 405 -17.37 -16.30 -27.15
N ASN A 406 -17.49 -15.12 -26.53
CA ASN A 406 -16.35 -14.30 -26.13
C ASN A 406 -16.61 -13.58 -24.81
N ARG A 407 -16.41 -14.29 -23.69
CA ARG A 407 -16.71 -13.81 -22.34
C ARG A 407 -15.99 -12.52 -21.96
N ASP A 408 -14.82 -12.23 -22.54
CA ASP A 408 -14.04 -11.02 -22.21
C ASP A 408 -14.60 -9.75 -22.87
N SER A 409 -15.61 -9.87 -23.74
CA SER A 409 -16.31 -8.73 -24.33
C SER A 409 -17.55 -8.34 -23.51
N LEU A 410 -18.09 -7.15 -23.80
CA LEU A 410 -19.30 -6.62 -23.18
C LEU A 410 -20.41 -6.42 -24.22
N LEU A 411 -21.63 -6.78 -23.83
CA LEU A 411 -22.86 -6.49 -24.57
C LEU A 411 -23.60 -5.26 -24.03
N VAL A 412 -23.18 -4.76 -22.87
CA VAL A 412 -23.75 -3.60 -22.19
C VAL A 412 -22.67 -2.56 -21.89
N SER A 413 -23.05 -1.28 -21.95
CA SER A 413 -22.23 -0.20 -21.42
C SER A 413 -22.29 -0.14 -19.89
N ARG A 414 -21.32 0.55 -19.27
CA ARG A 414 -21.28 0.79 -17.82
C ARG A 414 -22.56 1.45 -17.33
N ASP A 415 -23.03 2.45 -18.06
CA ASP A 415 -24.23 3.20 -17.69
C ASP A 415 -25.50 2.35 -17.79
N GLU A 416 -25.59 1.45 -18.77
CA GLU A 416 -26.71 0.50 -18.87
C GLU A 416 -26.72 -0.47 -17.70
N PHE A 417 -25.56 -1.07 -17.39
CA PHE A 417 -25.40 -1.94 -16.23
C PHE A 417 -25.81 -1.26 -14.91
N ILE A 418 -25.31 -0.04 -14.66
CA ILE A 418 -25.62 0.71 -13.44
C ILE A 418 -27.12 1.04 -13.38
N ARG A 419 -27.71 1.54 -14.48
CA ARG A 419 -29.14 1.90 -14.51
C ARG A 419 -30.05 0.69 -14.28
N ASP A 420 -29.72 -0.44 -14.90
CA ASP A 420 -30.45 -1.70 -14.74
C ASP A 420 -30.37 -2.17 -13.28
N LEU A 421 -29.18 -2.26 -12.70
CA LEU A 421 -29.03 -2.72 -11.32
C LEU A 421 -29.73 -1.77 -10.31
N GLN A 422 -29.63 -0.46 -10.51
CA GLN A 422 -30.37 0.52 -9.69
C GLN A 422 -31.88 0.38 -9.84
N ALA A 423 -32.40 0.04 -11.03
CA ALA A 423 -33.83 -0.23 -11.21
C ALA A 423 -34.29 -1.44 -10.40
N ASN A 424 -33.47 -2.49 -10.34
CA ASN A 424 -33.77 -3.68 -9.55
C ASN A 424 -33.87 -3.34 -8.06
N TYR A 425 -32.92 -2.57 -7.52
CA TYR A 425 -32.97 -2.10 -6.13
C TYR A 425 -34.17 -1.17 -5.84
N ARG A 426 -34.63 -0.37 -6.81
CA ARG A 426 -35.86 0.42 -6.64
C ARG A 426 -37.09 -0.45 -6.46
N GLU A 427 -37.15 -1.61 -7.11
CA GLU A 427 -38.24 -2.57 -6.95
C GLU A 427 -38.12 -3.35 -5.63
N MET A 428 -36.90 -3.73 -5.22
CA MET A 428 -36.62 -4.34 -3.92
C MET A 428 -37.04 -3.42 -2.75
N ALA A 429 -36.80 -2.11 -2.87
CA ALA A 429 -37.15 -1.13 -1.85
C ALA A 429 -38.66 -1.10 -1.53
N ARG A 430 -39.53 -1.48 -2.49
CA ARG A 430 -40.99 -1.59 -2.27
C ARG A 430 -41.37 -2.70 -1.30
N PHE A 431 -40.45 -3.62 -1.02
CA PHE A 431 -40.57 -4.68 -0.03
C PHE A 431 -39.76 -4.39 1.24
N GLY A 432 -39.18 -3.20 1.37
CA GLY A 432 -38.37 -2.79 2.51
C GLY A 432 -36.94 -3.32 2.47
N ILE A 433 -36.43 -3.70 1.29
CA ILE A 433 -35.06 -4.20 1.12
C ILE A 433 -34.23 -3.10 0.46
N GLY A 434 -33.36 -2.46 1.25
CA GLY A 434 -32.38 -1.50 0.77
C GLY A 434 -31.09 -2.17 0.29
N LYS A 435 -30.20 -1.35 -0.24
CA LYS A 435 -28.87 -1.79 -0.71
C LYS A 435 -27.98 -2.29 0.43
N GLU A 436 -28.04 -1.61 1.58
CA GLU A 436 -27.32 -1.98 2.81
C GLU A 436 -27.82 -3.34 3.36
N ASP A 437 -29.10 -3.65 3.19
CA ASP A 437 -29.70 -4.93 3.61
C ASP A 437 -29.31 -6.09 2.68
N ALA A 438 -29.06 -5.77 1.40
CA ALA A 438 -28.82 -6.74 0.35
C ALA A 438 -27.54 -6.41 -0.48
N PRO A 439 -26.34 -6.54 0.12
CA PRO A 439 -25.07 -6.19 -0.54
C PRO A 439 -24.59 -7.23 -1.56
N LEU A 440 -25.20 -8.43 -1.61
CA LEU A 440 -24.84 -9.48 -2.55
C LEU A 440 -25.61 -9.30 -3.87
N PHE A 441 -24.88 -9.41 -4.98
CA PHE A 441 -25.41 -9.40 -6.33
C PHE A 441 -25.05 -10.70 -7.05
N LEU A 442 -26.05 -11.34 -7.67
CA LEU A 442 -25.86 -12.52 -8.50
C LEU A 442 -26.19 -12.13 -9.95
N PRO A 443 -25.25 -12.25 -10.91
CA PRO A 443 -25.47 -11.77 -12.26
C PRO A 443 -26.50 -12.63 -13.01
N PRO A 444 -27.32 -12.03 -13.90
CA PRO A 444 -28.23 -12.77 -14.79
C PRO A 444 -27.48 -13.82 -15.60
N TYR A 445 -28.15 -14.95 -15.85
CA TYR A 445 -27.57 -16.14 -16.49
C TYR A 445 -26.32 -16.71 -15.80
N GLU A 446 -26.02 -16.23 -14.59
CA GLU A 446 -24.81 -16.54 -13.86
C GLU A 446 -23.54 -16.25 -14.70
N TRP A 447 -23.66 -15.32 -15.66
CA TRP A 447 -22.65 -15.04 -16.68
C TRP A 447 -22.18 -13.57 -16.60
N TYR A 448 -20.86 -13.39 -16.54
CA TYR A 448 -20.21 -12.13 -16.20
C TYR A 448 -18.73 -12.19 -16.55
N ASN A 449 -18.06 -11.05 -16.65
CA ASN A 449 -16.61 -10.96 -16.81
C ASN A 449 -15.99 -10.09 -15.70
N GLN A 450 -14.66 -9.90 -15.76
CA GLN A 450 -13.93 -9.13 -14.76
C GLN A 450 -14.45 -7.68 -14.67
N THR A 451 -14.76 -7.06 -15.81
CA THR A 451 -15.28 -5.68 -15.85
C THR A 451 -16.61 -5.54 -15.11
N ILE A 452 -17.53 -6.49 -15.26
CA ILE A 452 -18.79 -6.51 -14.49
C ILE A 452 -18.53 -6.65 -12.99
N SER A 453 -17.56 -7.48 -12.60
CA SER A 453 -17.15 -7.62 -11.20
C SER A 453 -16.61 -6.30 -10.62
N ASP A 454 -15.81 -5.58 -11.39
CA ASP A 454 -15.22 -4.32 -10.93
C ASP A 454 -16.28 -3.23 -10.81
N TRP A 455 -17.20 -3.09 -11.78
CA TRP A 455 -18.33 -2.18 -11.67
C TRP A 455 -19.27 -2.53 -10.51
N THR A 456 -19.48 -3.82 -10.23
CA THR A 456 -20.24 -4.26 -9.06
C THR A 456 -19.59 -3.78 -7.76
N ARG A 457 -18.25 -3.89 -7.66
CA ARG A 457 -17.48 -3.46 -6.49
C ARG A 457 -17.45 -1.95 -6.31
N GLU A 458 -17.34 -1.19 -7.40
CA GLU A 458 -17.45 0.28 -7.39
C GLU A 458 -18.80 0.75 -6.86
N LEU A 459 -19.86 -0.03 -7.10
CA LEU A 459 -21.17 0.19 -6.51
C LEU A 459 -21.25 -0.30 -5.05
N GLY A 460 -20.16 -0.73 -4.40
CA GLY A 460 -20.20 -1.23 -3.03
C GLY A 460 -20.95 -2.55 -2.85
N LEU A 461 -21.14 -3.32 -3.93
CA LEU A 461 -21.79 -4.63 -3.91
C LEU A 461 -20.75 -5.75 -4.02
N THR A 462 -21.12 -6.93 -3.54
CA THR A 462 -20.32 -8.15 -3.66
C THR A 462 -20.91 -9.05 -4.74
N LEU A 463 -20.19 -9.23 -5.84
CA LEU A 463 -20.56 -10.20 -6.87
C LEU A 463 -20.34 -11.63 -6.34
N ILE A 464 -21.36 -12.47 -6.48
CA ILE A 464 -21.30 -13.89 -6.13
C ILE A 464 -21.71 -14.75 -7.34
N ASN A 465 -21.40 -16.04 -7.29
CA ASN A 465 -21.90 -17.04 -8.23
C ASN A 465 -21.94 -18.45 -7.61
N PHE A 466 -22.55 -19.41 -8.31
CA PHE A 466 -22.64 -20.79 -7.89
C PHE A 466 -21.27 -21.48 -7.84
N THR A 467 -21.19 -22.54 -7.04
CA THR A 467 -20.01 -23.39 -6.96
C THR A 467 -19.96 -24.37 -8.13
N PRO A 468 -18.91 -24.33 -8.98
CA PRO A 468 -18.82 -25.19 -10.15
C PRO A 468 -18.64 -26.67 -9.79
N GLY A 469 -18.99 -27.55 -10.74
CA GLY A 469 -18.76 -29.00 -10.66
C GLY A 469 -19.92 -29.82 -10.08
N THR A 470 -20.88 -29.21 -9.39
CA THR A 470 -22.04 -29.93 -8.82
C THR A 470 -23.16 -30.18 -9.83
N ARG A 471 -23.20 -29.41 -10.93
CA ARG A 471 -24.29 -29.37 -11.93
C ARG A 471 -25.67 -29.04 -11.35
N SER A 472 -25.73 -28.52 -10.12
CA SER A 472 -27.00 -28.15 -9.47
C SER A 472 -27.72 -26.98 -10.15
N ASN A 473 -26.99 -26.17 -10.92
CA ASN A 473 -27.49 -25.05 -11.71
C ASN A 473 -28.03 -25.44 -13.10
N ALA A 474 -28.05 -26.73 -13.44
CA ALA A 474 -28.53 -27.25 -14.73
C ALA A 474 -29.98 -27.75 -14.63
N ASP A 475 -30.81 -27.13 -13.79
CA ASP A 475 -32.21 -27.51 -13.56
C ASP A 475 -33.14 -27.15 -14.74
N TYR A 476 -32.64 -26.37 -15.69
CA TYR A 476 -33.26 -26.16 -17.00
C TYR A 476 -33.07 -27.35 -17.97
N THR A 477 -32.28 -28.35 -17.59
CA THR A 477 -32.07 -29.56 -18.41
C THR A 477 -33.01 -30.69 -18.00
N THR A 478 -33.50 -31.43 -18.99
CA THR A 478 -34.18 -32.70 -18.79
C THR A 478 -33.22 -33.86 -19.08
N PRO A 479 -33.45 -35.08 -18.57
CA PRO A 479 -32.54 -36.22 -18.78
C PRO A 479 -32.23 -36.52 -20.26
N ASP A 480 -33.13 -36.16 -21.18
CA ASP A 480 -33.00 -36.28 -22.64
C ASP A 480 -32.10 -35.22 -23.29
N MET A 481 -31.78 -34.12 -22.60
CA MET A 481 -30.85 -33.08 -23.09
C MET A 481 -29.37 -33.44 -22.84
N GLY A 482 -29.10 -34.55 -22.14
CA GLY A 482 -27.76 -34.99 -21.73
C GLY A 482 -27.18 -36.17 -22.52
N ALA A 483 -27.73 -36.51 -23.70
CA ALA A 483 -27.24 -37.58 -24.58
C ALA A 483 -26.25 -37.06 -25.63
#